data_AF-F4RKU4-F1
#
_entry.id   AF-F4RKU4-F1
#
_cell.length_a   1.000
_cell.length_b   1.000
_cell.length_c   1.000
_cell.angle_alpha   90.00
_cell.angle_beta   90.00
_cell.angle_gamma   90.00
#
_symmetry.space_group_name_H-M   'P 1'
#
loop_
_entity.id
_entity.type
_entity.pdbx_description
1 polymer ?
#
loop_
_entity_poly.entity_id
_entity_poly.type
_entity_poly.pdbx_seq_one_letter_code
_entity_poly.pdbx_strand_id
1 'polypeptide(L)'
;IYNVWRPIRRVHDIPLGICKWDSVSQEDVLDWGILPTYVANTVQAWKYRKGQSWFYLSKQRPDEVYVFMQHDSRAPNSHGINVPHASF
;
A
#
# COMPACT_ATOMS: atom_id res chain seq x y z
N ILE A 1 12.29 -5.48 2.60
CA ILE A 1 11.94 -4.94 3.95
C ILE A 1 10.51 -5.38 4.26
N TYR A 2 10.25 -5.85 5.48
CA TYR A 2 8.89 -6.10 5.96
C TYR A 2 8.37 -4.89 6.73
N ASN A 3 7.22 -4.40 6.32
CA ASN A 3 6.49 -3.34 7.00
C ASN A 3 5.42 -4.00 7.86
N VAL A 4 5.29 -3.53 9.09
CA VAL A 4 4.32 -4.05 10.05
C VAL A 4 3.43 -2.91 10.48
N TRP A 5 2.13 -3.08 10.34
CA TRP A 5 1.13 -2.12 10.80
C TRP A 5 0.17 -2.80 11.76
N ARG A 6 -0.11 -2.13 12.89
CA ARG A 6 -1.09 -2.59 13.88
C ARG A 6 -1.87 -1.40 14.43
N PRO A 7 -3.16 -1.56 14.75
CA PRO A 7 -3.90 -0.49 15.39
C PRO A 7 -3.63 -0.47 16.90
N ILE A 8 -3.82 0.70 17.52
CA ILE A 8 -3.68 0.87 18.98
C ILE A 8 -4.95 0.40 19.71
N ARG A 9 -6.12 0.55 19.07
CA ARG A 9 -7.45 0.16 19.56
C ARG A 9 -8.20 -0.60 18.48
N ARG A 10 -9.32 -1.23 18.84
CA ARG A 10 -10.20 -1.86 17.84
C ARG A 10 -10.67 -0.81 16.82
N VAL A 11 -10.54 -1.12 15.53
CA VAL A 11 -10.89 -0.22 14.44
C VAL A 11 -12.37 -0.37 14.10
N HIS A 12 -13.21 0.56 14.55
CA HIS A 12 -14.65 0.52 14.30
C HIS A 12 -15.05 1.17 12.98
N ASP A 13 -14.42 2.31 12.69
CA ASP A 13 -14.66 3.11 11.50
C ASP A 13 -13.32 3.39 10.83
N ILE A 14 -13.36 3.55 9.51
CA ILE A 14 -12.21 3.92 8.68
C ILE A 14 -11.05 2.89 8.71
N PRO A 15 -11.29 1.62 8.33
CA PRO A 15 -10.23 0.61 8.30
C PRO A 15 -9.11 0.95 7.32
N LEU A 16 -7.90 0.48 7.62
CA LEU A 16 -6.80 0.53 6.65
C LEU A 16 -7.03 -0.55 5.57
N GLY A 17 -7.18 -0.09 4.33
CA GLY A 17 -7.16 -0.92 3.15
C GLY A 17 -5.75 -1.12 2.60
N ILE A 18 -5.46 -2.35 2.17
CA ILE A 18 -4.21 -2.76 1.52
C ILE A 18 -4.54 -3.27 0.12
N CYS A 19 -3.89 -2.71 -0.90
CA CYS A 19 -4.04 -3.16 -2.28
C CYS A 19 -3.03 -4.27 -2.61
N LYS A 20 -3.48 -5.31 -3.33
CA LYS A 20 -2.62 -6.39 -3.80
C LYS A 20 -1.63 -5.85 -4.85
N TRP A 21 -0.35 -6.05 -4.59
CA TRP A 21 0.72 -5.48 -5.41
C TRP A 21 0.71 -5.94 -6.88
N ASP A 22 0.22 -7.14 -7.18
CA ASP A 22 0.15 -7.67 -8.54
C ASP A 22 -1.17 -7.33 -9.25
N SER A 23 -2.05 -6.57 -8.59
CA SER A 23 -3.29 -6.06 -9.17
C SER A 23 -3.19 -4.61 -9.64
N VAL A 24 -2.10 -3.91 -9.27
CA VAL A 24 -1.82 -2.56 -9.77
C VAL A 24 -1.18 -2.62 -11.15
N SER A 25 -1.48 -1.63 -11.99
CA SER A 25 -0.90 -1.48 -13.32
C SER A 25 -0.17 -0.14 -13.46
N GLN A 26 0.61 0.00 -14.52
CA GLN A 26 1.28 1.28 -14.83
C GLN A 26 0.27 2.43 -15.06
N GLU A 27 -0.94 2.12 -15.55
CA GLU A 27 -2.01 3.10 -15.73
C GLU A 27 -2.55 3.65 -14.40
N ASP A 28 -2.29 2.96 -13.30
CA ASP A 28 -2.69 3.38 -11.95
C ASP A 28 -1.72 4.41 -11.36
N VAL A 29 -0.55 4.65 -11.98
CA VAL A 29 0.45 5.60 -11.50
C VAL A 29 -0.05 7.03 -11.76
N LEU A 30 -0.12 7.83 -10.70
CA LEU A 30 -0.30 9.28 -10.81
C LEU A 30 1.06 9.96 -10.81
N ASP A 31 1.40 10.59 -11.93
CA ASP A 31 2.54 11.49 -11.99
C ASP A 31 2.14 12.86 -11.42
N TRP A 32 2.72 13.20 -10.27
CA TRP A 32 2.55 14.50 -9.63
C TRP A 32 3.60 15.53 -10.07
N GLY A 33 4.47 15.18 -11.02
CA GLY A 33 5.60 16.01 -11.43
C GLY A 33 6.66 16.17 -10.33
N ILE A 34 6.62 15.31 -9.31
CA ILE A 34 7.59 15.31 -8.22
C ILE A 34 8.82 14.52 -8.71
N LEU A 35 9.93 15.23 -8.89
CA LEU A 35 11.25 14.63 -9.07
C LEU A 35 11.87 14.43 -7.67
N PRO A 36 11.98 13.19 -7.18
CA PRO A 36 12.58 12.95 -5.87
C PRO A 36 14.06 13.35 -5.91
N THR A 37 14.48 14.13 -4.93
CA THR A 37 15.89 14.54 -4.76
C THR A 37 16.59 13.75 -3.66
N TYR A 38 15.83 13.08 -2.78
CA TYR A 38 16.32 12.25 -1.68
C TYR A 38 15.35 11.09 -1.41
N VAL A 39 15.82 9.99 -0.80
CA VAL A 39 14.94 8.83 -0.49
C VAL A 39 13.75 9.24 0.38
N ALA A 40 13.90 10.22 1.27
CA ALA A 40 12.81 10.68 2.14
C ALA A 40 11.67 11.42 1.40
N ASN A 41 11.87 11.85 0.15
CA ASN A 41 10.85 12.53 -0.65
C ASN A 41 10.37 11.71 -1.86
N THR A 42 10.69 10.42 -1.90
CA THR A 42 10.08 9.49 -2.85
C THR A 42 8.65 9.19 -2.40
N VAL A 43 7.67 9.75 -3.12
CA VAL A 43 6.26 9.42 -2.97
C VAL A 43 5.73 8.94 -4.31
N GLN A 44 5.02 7.81 -4.31
CA GLN A 44 4.32 7.30 -5.46
C GLN A 44 2.83 7.37 -5.19
N ALA A 45 2.12 8.23 -5.90
CA ALA A 45 0.68 8.32 -5.84
C ALA A 45 0.02 7.32 -6.81
N TRP A 46 -1.15 6.83 -6.42
CA TRP A 46 -1.91 5.83 -7.18
C TRP A 46 -3.34 6.30 -7.40
N LYS A 47 -3.83 6.17 -8.62
CA LYS A 47 -5.23 6.37 -9.00
C LYS A 47 -6.00 5.07 -8.76
N TYR A 48 -7.23 5.19 -8.28
CA TYR A 48 -8.12 4.04 -8.21
C TYR A 48 -8.49 3.53 -9.60
N ARG A 49 -8.47 2.21 -9.77
CA ARG A 49 -8.99 1.50 -10.94
C ARG A 49 -9.74 0.25 -10.49
N LYS A 50 -10.85 -0.06 -11.15
CA LYS A 50 -11.72 -1.21 -10.84
C LYS A 50 -11.01 -2.57 -10.78
N GLY A 51 -9.90 -2.74 -11.51
CA GLY A 51 -9.15 -4.00 -11.50
C GLY A 51 -8.16 -4.16 -10.32
N GLN A 52 -8.05 -3.16 -9.45
CA GLN A 52 -7.28 -3.27 -8.21
C GLN A 52 -8.02 -4.16 -7.21
N SER A 53 -7.26 -5.01 -6.52
CA SER A 53 -7.79 -5.88 -5.47
C SER A 53 -7.45 -5.31 -4.10
N TRP A 54 -8.45 -4.74 -3.43
CA TRP A 54 -8.32 -4.12 -2.12
C TRP A 54 -8.82 -5.04 -1.02
N PHE A 55 -8.06 -5.14 0.06
CA PHE A 55 -8.35 -5.96 1.23
C PHE A 55 -8.31 -5.11 2.49
N TYR A 56 -9.19 -5.42 3.43
CA TYR A 56 -9.18 -4.83 4.76
C TYR A 56 -9.69 -5.84 5.78
N LEU A 57 -9.33 -5.63 7.03
CA LEU A 57 -9.79 -6.41 8.16
C LEU A 57 -10.87 -5.62 8.91
N SER A 58 -12.11 -6.10 8.83
CA SER A 58 -13.23 -5.50 9.56
C SER A 58 -13.02 -5.65 11.07
N LYS A 59 -13.24 -4.55 11.83
CA LYS A 59 -13.12 -4.55 13.29
C LYS A 59 -11.75 -5.03 13.80
N GLN A 60 -10.68 -4.73 13.05
CA GLN A 60 -9.31 -5.14 13.38
C GLN A 60 -8.97 -4.83 14.84
N ARG A 61 -8.48 -5.84 15.55
CA ARG A 61 -8.09 -5.75 16.96
C ARG A 61 -6.62 -5.34 17.11
N PRO A 62 -6.21 -4.81 18.28
CA PRO A 62 -4.82 -4.42 18.53
C PRO A 62 -3.78 -5.56 18.44
N ASP A 63 -4.22 -6.82 18.58
CA ASP A 63 -3.41 -8.03 18.44
C ASP A 63 -3.34 -8.57 16.99
N GLU A 64 -4.04 -7.93 16.05
CA GLU A 64 -4.03 -8.29 14.64
C GLU A 64 -3.16 -7.31 13.85
N VAL A 65 -2.22 -7.84 13.06
CA VAL A 65 -1.23 -7.03 12.35
C VAL A 65 -1.27 -7.30 10.85
N TYR A 66 -1.07 -6.26 10.05
CA TYR A 66 -0.68 -6.42 8.66
C TYR A 66 0.82 -6.55 8.56
N VAL A 67 1.28 -7.48 7.73
CA VAL A 67 2.68 -7.60 7.33
C VAL A 67 2.73 -7.56 5.82
N PHE A 68 3.50 -6.64 5.25
CA PHE A 68 3.61 -6.48 3.80
C PHE A 68 5.00 -6.02 3.38
N MET A 69 5.38 -6.37 2.16
CA MET A 69 6.63 -5.95 1.53
C MET A 69 6.35 -4.78 0.59
N GLN A 70 7.23 -3.78 0.55
CA GLN A 70 7.14 -2.69 -0.43
C GLN A 70 8.51 -2.17 -0.85
N HIS A 71 8.51 -1.39 -1.93
CA HIS A 71 9.57 -0.51 -2.47
C HIS A 71 10.90 -1.22 -2.77
N ASP A 72 11.65 -1.59 -1.73
CA ASP A 72 12.97 -2.23 -1.84
C ASP A 72 12.88 -3.74 -2.07
N SER A 73 11.67 -4.27 -2.18
CA SER A 73 11.42 -5.69 -2.43
C SER A 73 11.14 -5.87 -3.92
N ARG A 74 11.86 -6.79 -4.56
CA ARG A 74 11.81 -6.99 -6.00
C ARG A 74 10.85 -8.14 -6.35
N ALA A 75 9.88 -7.84 -7.19
CA ALA A 75 8.99 -8.85 -7.75
C ALA A 75 9.76 -9.76 -8.72
N PRO A 76 9.24 -10.96 -9.05
CA PRO A 76 9.91 -11.90 -9.97
C PRO A 76 10.21 -11.29 -11.35
N ASN A 77 9.39 -10.35 -11.80
CA ASN A 77 9.57 -9.60 -13.06
C ASN A 77 10.55 -8.42 -12.94
N SER A 78 11.31 -8.32 -11.83
CA SER A 78 12.24 -7.24 -11.52
C SER A 78 11.62 -5.85 -11.26
N HIS A 79 10.30 -5.73 -11.26
CA HIS A 79 9.62 -4.52 -10.83
C HIS A 79 9.61 -4.39 -9.29
N GLY A 80 9.52 -3.18 -8.76
CA GLY A 80 9.35 -2.96 -7.32
C GLY A 80 7.99 -3.47 -6.85
N ILE A 81 7.93 -4.13 -5.70
CA ILE A 81 6.66 -4.50 -5.07
C ILE A 81 6.04 -3.22 -4.50
N ASN A 82 4.92 -2.79 -5.06
CA ASN A 82 4.19 -1.60 -4.63
C ASN A 82 2.90 -2.01 -3.94
N VAL A 83 2.69 -1.57 -2.69
CA VAL A 83 1.50 -1.90 -1.90
C VAL A 83 0.79 -0.59 -1.53
N PRO A 84 -0.04 -0.04 -2.44
CA PRO A 84 -0.88 1.10 -2.11
C PRO A 84 -1.75 0.79 -0.89
N HIS A 85 -1.89 1.76 -0.01
CA HIS A 85 -2.68 1.64 1.21
C HIS A 85 -3.38 2.96 1.51
N ALA A 86 -4.63 2.88 1.93
CA ALA A 86 -5.48 4.02 2.20
C ALA A 86 -6.56 3.66 3.22
N SER A 87 -6.97 4.64 4.02
CA SER A 87 -8.10 4.52 4.95
C SER A 87 -9.38 4.97 4.24
N PHE A 88 -10.50 4.29 4.45
CA PHE A 88 -11.79 4.60 3.79
C PHE A 88 -12.98 4.45 4.73
#